data_AF-A0A7J2KC82-F1
#
_entry.id   AF-A0A7J2KC82-F1
#
_cell.length_a   1.000
_cell.length_b   1.000
_cell.length_c   1.000
_cell.angle_alpha   90.00
_cell.angle_beta   90.00
_cell.angle_gamma   90.00
#
_symmetry.space_group_name_H-M   'P 1'
#
loop_
_entity.id
_entity.type
_entity.pdbx_description
1 polymer ?
#
loop_
_entity_poly.entity_id
_entity_poly.type
_entity_poly.pdbx_seq_one_letter_code
_entity_poly.pdbx_strand_id
1 'polypeptide(L)'
;MMKDVENTQDICITSYDAYAVICSKLVKLCPRLIPTPLWGLSLARVARMAPQAALAVCDSCSEIVERIHHYWMTLDRSGKCEVCGEPGNEIDEDWLYCIFDENGNLVSDIAVRNPTPQEAGRYKGVAYLQRLRLLCEKCHLAKHQGYALVHGRKQEALEHLARINQLSLEETRKLVDKAFLIHHQLSKIHNWTIKIGELGGLDEELRRRVEELLNTMYKKGFFIYGTWLYYRYPEYCEEVEPRIIHETIAILAEAS
;
A
#
# COMPACT_ATOMS: atom_id res chain seq x y z
N MET A 1 0.54 -20.42 28.40
CA MET A 1 -0.59 -19.48 28.22
C MET A 1 -0.03 -18.13 27.87
N MET A 2 0.00 -17.82 26.58
CA MET A 2 0.38 -16.51 26.06
C MET A 2 -0.65 -15.50 26.57
N LYS A 3 -0.19 -14.49 27.31
CA LYS A 3 -1.02 -13.34 27.62
C LYS A 3 -1.29 -12.60 26.30
N ASP A 4 -2.56 -12.33 26.09
CA ASP A 4 -3.09 -11.49 25.04
C ASP A 4 -2.25 -10.21 24.90
N VAL A 5 -1.69 -10.00 23.71
CA VAL A 5 -1.16 -8.69 23.31
C VAL A 5 -2.37 -7.83 23.01
N GLU A 6 -2.91 -7.25 24.07
CA GLU A 6 -3.90 -6.18 24.01
C GLU A 6 -3.34 -5.04 23.15
N ASN A 7 -4.16 -4.64 22.16
CA ASN A 7 -4.10 -3.40 21.38
C ASN A 7 -3.06 -3.27 20.23
N THR A 8 -3.30 -3.98 19.13
CA THR A 8 -2.74 -3.66 17.80
C THR A 8 -3.11 -2.25 17.26
N GLN A 9 -3.98 -1.49 17.93
CA GLN A 9 -4.27 -0.09 17.59
C GLN A 9 -3.07 0.85 17.88
N ASP A 10 -2.08 0.45 18.69
CA ASP A 10 -0.98 1.33 19.15
C ASP A 10 0.37 1.16 18.42
N ILE A 11 0.49 0.28 17.42
CA ILE A 11 1.84 -0.14 16.96
C ILE A 11 2.34 0.65 15.74
N CYS A 12 1.45 1.17 14.88
CA CYS A 12 1.85 1.90 13.67
C CYS A 12 1.31 3.34 13.65
N ILE A 13 1.94 4.20 14.45
CA ILE A 13 1.70 5.65 14.46
C ILE A 13 2.62 6.39 13.49
N THR A 14 2.33 7.65 13.20
CA THR A 14 3.05 8.46 12.20
C THR A 14 4.55 8.57 12.42
N SER A 15 5.05 8.49 13.65
CA SER A 15 6.49 8.51 13.96
C SER A 15 7.22 7.23 13.57
N TYR A 16 6.49 6.13 13.38
CA TYR A 16 7.02 4.79 13.09
C TYR A 16 6.85 4.38 11.64
N ASP A 17 6.17 5.21 10.85
CA ASP A 17 6.06 5.07 9.41
C ASP A 17 7.45 5.09 8.75
N ALA A 18 7.71 4.14 7.86
CA ALA A 18 8.94 4.04 7.08
C ALA A 18 9.22 5.30 6.24
N TYR A 19 8.18 6.09 5.95
CA TYR A 19 8.28 7.35 5.24
C TYR A 19 8.39 8.59 6.15
N ALA A 20 8.41 8.44 7.49
CA ALA A 20 8.36 9.55 8.44
C ALA A 20 9.42 10.63 8.18
N VAL A 21 10.67 10.25 7.88
CA VAL A 21 11.78 11.19 7.62
C VAL A 21 11.56 12.04 6.37
N ILE A 22 10.93 11.50 5.32
CA ILE A 22 10.62 12.28 4.13
C ILE A 22 9.32 13.07 4.31
N CYS A 23 8.34 12.50 5.00
CA CYS A 23 7.05 13.14 5.23
C CYS A 23 7.16 14.30 6.22
N SER A 24 8.18 14.33 7.09
CA SER A 24 8.49 15.50 7.92
C SER A 24 8.96 16.71 7.10
N LYS A 25 9.39 16.49 5.84
CA LYS A 25 9.77 17.54 4.89
C LYS A 25 8.65 17.83 3.89
N LEU A 26 7.88 16.81 3.52
CA LEU A 26 6.69 16.90 2.67
C LEU A 26 5.43 17.05 3.53
N VAL A 27 5.37 18.15 4.27
CA VAL A 27 4.39 18.37 5.36
C VAL A 27 2.93 18.45 4.91
N LYS A 28 2.65 18.92 3.69
CA LYS A 28 1.25 19.03 3.21
C LYS A 28 0.79 17.77 2.49
N LEU A 29 1.67 17.20 1.65
CA LEU A 29 1.37 16.00 0.90
C LEU A 29 2.63 15.16 0.75
N CYS A 30 2.63 13.99 1.35
CA CYS A 30 3.72 13.03 1.25
C CYS A 30 3.32 11.82 0.38
N PRO A 31 4.10 11.45 -0.65
CA PRO A 31 3.87 10.25 -1.44
C PRO A 31 4.40 9.04 -0.67
N ARG A 32 3.48 8.22 -0.16
CA ARG A 32 3.80 6.90 0.38
C ARG A 32 3.48 5.86 -0.68
N LEU A 33 4.54 5.33 -1.29
CA LEU A 33 4.38 4.35 -2.36
C LEU A 33 4.03 3.00 -1.74
N ILE A 34 3.01 2.36 -2.31
CA ILE A 34 2.52 1.06 -1.85
C ILE A 34 3.59 0.00 -2.16
N PRO A 35 4.06 -0.79 -1.18
CA PRO A 35 4.96 -1.92 -1.44
C PRO A 35 4.35 -2.88 -2.47
N THR A 36 5.17 -3.40 -3.38
CA THR A 36 4.72 -4.24 -4.50
C THR A 36 3.89 -5.46 -4.07
N PRO A 37 4.19 -6.17 -2.97
CA PRO A 37 3.37 -7.27 -2.49
C PRO A 37 1.93 -6.87 -2.09
N LEU A 38 1.71 -5.59 -1.79
CA LEU A 38 0.41 -5.03 -1.38
C LEU A 38 -0.35 -4.38 -2.54
N TRP A 39 0.21 -4.36 -3.75
CA TRP A 39 -0.46 -3.75 -4.90
C TRP A 39 -1.80 -4.43 -5.20
N GLY A 40 -2.83 -3.59 -5.40
CA GLY A 40 -4.18 -4.07 -5.68
C GLY A 40 -4.99 -4.47 -4.45
N LEU A 41 -4.44 -4.32 -3.25
CA LEU A 41 -5.12 -4.57 -1.97
C LEU A 41 -5.47 -3.23 -1.30
N SER A 42 -6.68 -2.75 -1.55
CA SER A 42 -7.15 -1.45 -1.05
C SER A 42 -8.67 -1.47 -0.89
N LEU A 43 -9.22 -0.62 -0.02
CA LEU A 43 -10.68 -0.51 0.15
C LEU A 43 -11.35 -0.06 -1.15
N ALA A 44 -10.77 0.93 -1.84
CA ALA A 44 -11.22 1.44 -3.13
C ALA A 44 -11.35 0.33 -4.17
N ARG A 45 -10.41 -0.62 -4.17
CA ARG A 45 -10.40 -1.76 -5.09
C ARG A 45 -11.47 -2.77 -4.73
N VAL A 46 -11.55 -3.17 -3.46
CA VAL A 46 -12.59 -4.10 -2.96
C VAL A 46 -13.99 -3.54 -3.21
N ALA A 47 -14.21 -2.25 -2.94
CA ALA A 47 -15.50 -1.58 -3.18
C ALA A 47 -15.93 -1.55 -4.65
N ARG A 48 -15.01 -1.76 -5.60
CA ARG A 48 -15.28 -1.80 -7.04
C ARG A 48 -15.22 -3.22 -7.62
N MET A 49 -14.95 -4.21 -6.78
CA MET A 49 -14.97 -5.61 -7.17
C MET A 49 -16.41 -6.08 -7.34
N ALA A 50 -16.66 -6.95 -8.33
CA ALA A 50 -17.95 -7.64 -8.41
C ALA A 50 -18.10 -8.58 -7.20
N PRO A 51 -19.21 -8.52 -6.42
CA PRO A 51 -19.40 -9.35 -5.23
C PRO A 51 -19.19 -10.85 -5.47
N GLN A 52 -19.58 -11.35 -6.65
CA GLN A 52 -19.45 -12.76 -7.01
C GLN A 52 -17.99 -13.18 -7.19
N ALA A 53 -17.11 -12.27 -7.60
CA ALA A 53 -15.68 -12.56 -7.70
C ALA A 53 -15.05 -12.83 -6.32
N ALA A 54 -15.64 -12.29 -5.25
CA ALA A 54 -15.19 -12.50 -3.88
C ALA A 54 -15.31 -13.97 -3.43
N LEU A 55 -16.19 -14.75 -4.06
CA LEU A 55 -16.37 -16.17 -3.77
C LEU A 55 -15.13 -17.01 -4.10
N ALA A 56 -14.27 -16.54 -5.00
CA ALA A 56 -12.97 -17.16 -5.24
C ALA A 56 -12.03 -17.02 -4.02
N VAL A 57 -12.28 -16.04 -3.15
CA VAL A 57 -11.49 -15.77 -1.94
C VAL A 57 -12.08 -16.49 -0.74
N CYS A 58 -13.38 -16.35 -0.48
CA CYS A 58 -14.12 -17.06 0.57
C CYS A 58 -15.64 -17.08 0.34
N ASP A 59 -16.33 -18.10 0.89
CA ASP A 59 -17.77 -18.34 0.66
C ASP A 59 -18.69 -17.20 1.14
N SER A 60 -18.30 -16.49 2.21
CA SER A 60 -19.07 -15.38 2.80
C SER A 60 -18.57 -13.99 2.39
N CYS A 61 -17.66 -13.91 1.43
CA CYS A 61 -16.99 -12.66 1.07
C CYS A 61 -17.84 -11.74 0.17
N SER A 62 -18.88 -12.26 -0.50
CA SER A 62 -19.74 -11.46 -1.39
C SER A 62 -20.49 -10.36 -0.65
N GLU A 63 -21.12 -10.69 0.48
CA GLU A 63 -21.83 -9.73 1.35
C GLU A 63 -20.88 -8.63 1.86
N ILE A 64 -19.65 -8.98 2.20
CA ILE A 64 -18.62 -8.01 2.65
C ILE A 64 -18.36 -6.99 1.55
N VAL A 65 -18.21 -7.45 0.31
CA VAL A 65 -17.94 -6.59 -0.84
C VAL A 65 -19.12 -5.68 -1.17
N GLU A 66 -20.35 -6.18 -1.06
CA GLU A 66 -21.56 -5.36 -1.23
C GLU A 66 -21.65 -4.26 -0.17
N ARG A 67 -21.45 -4.60 1.11
CA ARG A 67 -21.46 -3.61 2.20
C ARG A 67 -20.37 -2.56 2.03
N ILE A 68 -19.15 -2.97 1.66
CA ILE A 68 -18.03 -2.06 1.38
C ILE A 68 -18.29 -1.20 0.14
N HIS A 69 -18.91 -1.75 -0.89
CA HIS A 69 -19.34 -0.98 -2.06
C HIS A 69 -20.31 0.14 -1.64
N HIS A 70 -21.36 -0.18 -0.89
CA HIS A 70 -22.32 0.81 -0.40
C HIS A 70 -21.65 1.89 0.44
N TYR A 71 -20.80 1.51 1.40
CA TYR A 71 -20.02 2.45 2.20
C TYR A 71 -19.16 3.37 1.33
N TRP A 72 -18.40 2.82 0.38
CA TRP A 72 -17.50 3.61 -0.46
C TRP A 72 -18.24 4.60 -1.34
N MET A 73 -19.41 4.22 -1.86
CA MET A 73 -20.20 5.07 -2.74
C MET A 73 -20.94 6.17 -1.98
N THR A 74 -21.15 6.04 -0.67
CA THR A 74 -21.78 7.10 0.16
C THR A 74 -20.80 8.17 0.65
N LEU A 75 -19.49 7.95 0.51
CA LEU A 75 -18.47 8.94 0.88
C LEU A 75 -18.65 10.25 0.09
N ASP A 76 -18.56 11.38 0.80
CA ASP A 76 -18.71 12.71 0.22
C ASP A 76 -17.54 13.05 -0.72
N ARG A 77 -17.89 13.44 -1.95
CA ARG A 77 -16.96 13.85 -3.01
C ARG A 77 -17.22 15.29 -3.48
N SER A 78 -17.98 16.06 -2.70
CA SER A 78 -18.36 17.45 -3.03
C SER A 78 -17.70 18.49 -2.13
N GLY A 79 -16.86 18.07 -1.19
CA GLY A 79 -16.12 18.93 -0.27
C GLY A 79 -14.86 19.56 -0.87
N LYS A 80 -14.04 20.13 0.01
CA LYS A 80 -12.74 20.71 -0.34
C LYS A 80 -11.63 19.67 -0.20
N CYS A 81 -10.66 19.72 -1.09
CA CYS A 81 -9.41 18.98 -1.00
C CYS A 81 -8.70 19.32 0.31
N GLU A 82 -8.45 18.33 1.14
CA GLU A 82 -7.82 18.49 2.46
C GLU A 82 -6.36 18.96 2.39
N VAL A 83 -5.74 18.89 1.21
CA VAL A 83 -4.33 19.28 1.00
C VAL A 83 -4.20 20.72 0.50
N CYS A 84 -5.03 21.13 -0.46
CA CYS A 84 -4.86 22.40 -1.16
C CYS A 84 -6.06 23.36 -1.07
N GLY A 85 -7.21 22.90 -0.59
CA GLY A 85 -8.42 23.70 -0.42
C GLY A 85 -9.29 23.87 -1.68
N GLU A 86 -8.80 23.48 -2.85
CA GLU A 86 -9.59 23.43 -4.10
C GLU A 86 -10.73 22.41 -4.00
N PRO A 87 -11.76 22.46 -4.88
CA PRO A 87 -12.79 21.42 -4.93
C PRO A 87 -12.19 20.02 -5.02
N GLY A 88 -12.58 19.15 -4.11
CA GLY A 88 -12.17 17.75 -4.07
C GLY A 88 -13.17 16.85 -4.79
N ASN A 89 -12.72 15.70 -5.27
CA ASN A 89 -13.54 14.70 -5.96
C ASN A 89 -13.00 13.27 -5.83
N GLU A 90 -11.77 13.09 -5.34
CA GLU A 90 -11.10 11.80 -5.20
C GLU A 90 -11.02 11.40 -3.73
N ILE A 91 -11.55 10.21 -3.40
CA ILE A 91 -11.34 9.60 -2.09
C ILE A 91 -9.97 8.91 -2.11
N ASP A 92 -9.07 9.39 -1.26
CA ASP A 92 -7.71 8.87 -1.12
C ASP A 92 -7.54 8.12 0.19
N GLU A 93 -6.87 6.96 0.12
CA GLU A 93 -6.53 6.13 1.28
C GLU A 93 -5.15 6.54 1.83
N ASP A 94 -5.07 7.07 3.06
CA ASP A 94 -3.81 7.48 3.70
C ASP A 94 -3.24 6.31 4.50
N TRP A 95 -2.24 5.63 3.93
CA TRP A 95 -1.60 4.46 4.49
C TRP A 95 -0.32 4.81 5.24
N LEU A 96 0.00 4.08 6.32
CA LEU A 96 1.31 4.06 6.98
C LEU A 96 1.95 2.68 6.82
N TYR A 97 3.28 2.62 6.78
CA TYR A 97 4.01 1.35 6.65
C TYR A 97 5.02 1.21 7.79
N CYS A 98 4.79 0.27 8.71
CA CYS A 98 5.67 0.04 9.85
C CYS A 98 6.35 -1.32 9.74
N ILE A 99 7.66 -1.37 10.01
CA ILE A 99 8.47 -2.58 9.88
C ILE A 99 8.95 -3.05 11.24
N PHE A 100 8.91 -4.36 11.44
CA PHE A 100 9.33 -5.04 12.65
C PHE A 100 10.38 -6.10 12.31
N ASP A 101 11.37 -6.27 13.19
CA ASP A 101 12.31 -7.38 13.13
C ASP A 101 11.67 -8.70 13.61
N GLU A 102 12.46 -9.77 13.59
CA GLU A 102 12.02 -11.11 14.03
C GLU A 102 11.61 -11.17 15.50
N ASN A 103 12.14 -10.25 16.32
CA ASN A 103 11.84 -10.13 17.75
C ASN A 103 10.63 -9.22 18.03
N GLY A 104 10.04 -8.61 16.98
CA GLY A 104 8.94 -7.67 17.10
C GLY A 104 9.35 -6.24 17.44
N ASN A 105 10.64 -5.90 17.35
CA ASN A 105 11.11 -4.53 17.54
C ASN A 105 10.90 -3.71 16.26
N LEU A 106 10.51 -2.45 16.42
CA LEU A 106 10.35 -1.53 15.31
C LEU A 106 11.68 -1.20 14.62
N VAL A 107 11.67 -1.14 13.29
CA VAL A 107 12.81 -0.82 12.44
C VAL A 107 12.49 0.41 11.59
N SER A 108 13.12 1.54 11.91
CA SER A 108 12.86 2.84 11.26
C SER A 108 13.86 3.20 10.16
N ASP A 109 14.97 2.46 10.03
CA ASP A 109 16.11 2.74 9.15
C ASP A 109 16.22 1.77 7.97
N ILE A 110 15.16 1.02 7.63
CA ILE A 110 15.21 -0.03 6.61
C ILE A 110 15.65 0.47 5.22
N ALA A 111 15.32 1.73 4.89
CA ALA A 111 15.74 2.38 3.66
C ALA A 111 17.27 2.51 3.55
N VAL A 112 17.95 2.65 4.69
CA VAL A 112 19.42 2.75 4.79
C VAL A 112 20.05 1.35 4.76
N ARG A 113 19.40 0.37 5.39
CA ARG A 113 19.93 -1.01 5.51
C ARG A 113 20.03 -1.75 4.18
N ASN A 114 19.18 -1.43 3.21
CA ASN A 114 19.12 -2.09 1.89
C ASN A 114 19.26 -3.63 1.98
N PRO A 115 18.37 -4.31 2.73
CA PRO A 115 18.54 -5.73 3.02
C PRO A 115 18.59 -6.58 1.75
N THR A 116 19.37 -7.64 1.79
CA THR A 116 19.31 -8.73 0.81
C THR A 116 17.93 -9.41 0.88
N PRO A 117 17.50 -10.14 -0.16
CA PRO A 117 16.24 -10.89 -0.12
C PRO A 117 16.14 -11.85 1.07
N GLN A 118 17.23 -12.54 1.43
CA GLN A 118 17.22 -13.44 2.60
C GLN A 118 17.04 -12.69 3.92
N GLU A 119 17.66 -11.51 4.07
CA GLU A 119 17.48 -10.68 5.26
C GLU A 119 16.07 -10.08 5.31
N ALA A 120 15.52 -9.69 4.16
CA ALA A 120 14.17 -9.14 4.04
C ALA A 120 13.10 -10.11 4.58
N GLY A 121 13.31 -11.42 4.42
CA GLY A 121 12.43 -12.48 4.94
C GLY A 121 12.34 -12.54 6.47
N ARG A 122 13.26 -11.89 7.21
CA ARG A 122 13.21 -11.81 8.68
C ARG A 122 12.31 -10.68 9.19
N TYR A 123 11.93 -9.75 8.32
CA TYR A 123 11.11 -8.62 8.70
C TYR A 123 9.62 -8.91 8.49
N LYS A 124 8.80 -8.26 9.32
CA LYS A 124 7.35 -8.22 9.18
C LYS A 124 6.91 -6.79 8.93
N GLY A 125 5.98 -6.60 8.01
CA GLY A 125 5.41 -5.30 7.69
C GLY A 125 3.96 -5.18 8.16
N VAL A 126 3.59 -4.01 8.65
CA VAL A 126 2.20 -3.62 8.86
C VAL A 126 1.86 -2.48 7.91
N ALA A 127 0.86 -2.68 7.06
CA ALA A 127 0.25 -1.64 6.25
C ALA A 127 -1.03 -1.17 6.96
N TYR A 128 -0.99 0.04 7.52
CA TYR A 128 -2.06 0.58 8.33
C TYR A 128 -2.82 1.67 7.56
N LEU A 129 -4.10 1.43 7.24
CA LEU A 129 -4.97 2.43 6.67
C LEU A 129 -5.41 3.37 7.79
N GLN A 130 -4.75 4.53 7.87
CA GLN A 130 -4.96 5.48 8.95
C GLN A 130 -6.28 6.22 8.80
N ARG A 131 -6.60 6.65 7.59
CA ARG A 131 -7.81 7.44 7.30
C ARG A 131 -8.12 7.46 5.82
N LEU A 132 -9.34 7.88 5.50
CA LEU A 132 -9.74 8.34 4.18
C LEU A 132 -9.70 9.86 4.16
N ARG A 133 -9.32 10.45 3.03
CA ARG A 133 -9.32 11.90 2.83
C ARG A 133 -9.82 12.28 1.45
N LEU A 134 -10.46 13.44 1.35
CA LEU A 134 -10.92 13.99 0.08
C LEU A 134 -9.81 14.83 -0.55
N LEU A 135 -9.40 14.48 -1.77
CA LEU A 135 -8.41 15.20 -2.57
C LEU A 135 -9.01 15.69 -3.90
N CYS A 136 -8.39 16.71 -4.49
CA CYS A 136 -8.60 17.02 -5.90
C CYS A 136 -7.69 16.13 -6.77
N GLU A 137 -8.05 15.96 -8.04
CA GLU A 137 -7.32 15.11 -9.00
C GLU A 137 -5.81 15.38 -9.05
N LYS A 138 -5.42 16.67 -9.01
CA LYS A 138 -3.99 17.05 -9.07
C LYS A 138 -3.23 16.64 -7.81
N CYS A 139 -3.84 16.80 -6.62
CA CYS A 139 -3.24 16.34 -5.36
C CYS A 139 -3.22 14.81 -5.28
N HIS A 140 -4.28 14.15 -5.74
CA HIS A 140 -4.34 12.70 -5.80
C HIS A 140 -3.25 12.13 -6.72
N LEU A 141 -3.10 12.68 -7.93
CA LEU A 141 -2.01 12.31 -8.85
C LEU A 141 -0.62 12.60 -8.27
N ALA A 142 -0.42 13.76 -7.63
CA ALA A 142 0.85 14.15 -7.04
C ALA A 142 1.29 13.24 -5.89
N LYS A 143 0.36 12.60 -5.18
CA LYS A 143 0.68 11.55 -4.20
C LYS A 143 1.12 10.26 -4.90
N HIS A 144 0.43 9.87 -5.96
CA HIS A 144 0.68 8.62 -6.68
C HIS A 144 1.81 8.75 -7.71
N GLN A 145 3.01 9.09 -7.24
CA GLN A 145 4.19 9.29 -8.09
C GLN A 145 4.52 8.07 -8.97
N GLY A 146 4.34 6.85 -8.46
CA GLY A 146 4.52 5.62 -9.24
C GLY A 146 3.52 5.50 -10.40
N TYR A 147 2.25 5.80 -10.15
CA TYR A 147 1.22 5.83 -11.19
C TYR A 147 1.49 6.93 -12.22
N ALA A 148 1.79 8.15 -11.76
CA ALA A 148 2.13 9.27 -12.63
C ALA A 148 3.32 8.96 -13.56
N LEU A 149 4.33 8.23 -13.06
CA LEU A 149 5.45 7.76 -13.85
C LEU A 149 5.02 6.82 -14.99
N VAL A 150 4.24 5.78 -14.67
CA VAL A 150 3.78 4.78 -15.66
C VAL A 150 2.92 5.43 -16.75
N HIS A 151 2.16 6.46 -16.41
CA HIS A 151 1.27 7.17 -17.34
C HIS A 151 1.90 8.40 -18.00
N GLY A 152 3.21 8.61 -17.88
CA GLY A 152 3.91 9.74 -18.54
C GLY A 152 3.58 11.13 -17.96
N ARG A 153 2.98 11.19 -16.76
CA ARG A 153 2.58 12.41 -16.05
C ARG A 153 3.50 12.76 -14.88
N LYS A 154 4.72 12.18 -14.85
CA LYS A 154 5.70 12.38 -13.77
C LYS A 154 5.99 13.86 -13.50
N GLN A 155 6.24 14.64 -14.55
CA GLN A 155 6.65 16.04 -14.42
C GLN A 155 5.53 16.88 -13.80
N GLU A 156 4.30 16.73 -14.30
CA GLU A 156 3.11 17.39 -13.75
C GLU A 156 2.91 17.07 -12.26
N ALA A 157 2.99 15.78 -11.91
CA ALA A 157 2.82 15.32 -10.53
C ALA A 157 3.92 15.89 -9.61
N LEU A 158 5.17 15.93 -10.07
CA LEU A 158 6.31 16.43 -9.31
C LEU A 158 6.24 17.95 -9.09
N GLU A 159 5.89 18.72 -10.11
CA GLU A 159 5.71 20.18 -10.03
C GLU A 159 4.56 20.53 -9.07
N HIS A 160 3.44 19.81 -9.15
CA HIS A 160 2.34 20.02 -8.24
C HIS A 160 2.71 19.69 -6.79
N LEU A 161 3.44 18.58 -6.57
CA LEU A 161 3.93 18.19 -5.25
C LEU A 161 4.87 19.25 -4.65
N ALA A 162 5.78 19.80 -5.46
CA ALA A 162 6.70 20.86 -5.06
C ALA A 162 5.95 22.12 -4.62
N ARG A 163 5.01 22.57 -5.46
CA ARG A 163 4.17 23.75 -5.18
C ARG A 163 3.36 23.60 -3.90
N ILE A 164 2.74 22.44 -3.68
CA ILE A 164 1.91 22.18 -2.48
C ILE A 164 2.75 22.20 -1.21
N ASN A 165 3.93 21.59 -1.25
CA ASN A 165 4.84 21.54 -0.10
C ASN A 165 5.72 22.78 0.05
N GLN A 166 5.63 23.75 -0.87
CA GLN A 166 6.46 24.97 -0.87
C GLN A 166 7.96 24.68 -0.91
N LEU A 167 8.35 23.68 -1.70
CA LEU A 167 9.74 23.27 -1.91
C LEU A 167 10.18 23.59 -3.33
N SER A 168 11.49 23.67 -3.55
CA SER A 168 12.02 23.72 -4.90
C SER A 168 11.75 22.40 -5.64
N LEU A 169 11.72 22.45 -6.97
CA LEU A 169 11.55 21.26 -7.80
C LEU A 169 12.70 20.26 -7.59
N GLU A 170 13.92 20.76 -7.38
CA GLU A 170 15.11 19.94 -7.14
C GLU A 170 15.03 19.21 -5.79
N GLU A 171 14.67 19.90 -4.71
CA GLU A 171 14.49 19.28 -3.41
C GLU A 171 13.35 18.25 -3.42
N THR A 172 12.25 18.59 -4.08
CA THR A 172 11.10 17.69 -4.23
C THR A 172 11.51 16.42 -4.97
N ARG A 173 12.29 16.55 -6.06
CA ARG A 173 12.84 15.41 -6.79
C ARG A 173 13.68 14.50 -5.89
N LYS A 174 14.60 15.09 -5.12
CA LYS A 174 15.44 14.34 -4.16
C LYS A 174 14.61 13.59 -3.12
N LEU A 175 13.49 14.16 -2.66
CA LEU A 175 12.59 13.51 -1.70
C LEU A 175 11.76 12.40 -2.34
N VAL A 176 11.29 12.59 -3.58
CA VAL A 176 10.57 11.56 -4.34
C VAL A 176 11.50 10.39 -4.66
N ASP A 177 12.74 10.64 -5.07
CA ASP A 177 13.72 9.56 -5.33
C ASP A 177 14.00 8.74 -4.06
N LYS A 178 14.07 9.40 -2.89
CA LYS A 178 14.14 8.71 -1.59
C LYS A 178 12.87 7.90 -1.30
N ALA A 179 11.69 8.40 -1.65
CA ALA A 179 10.43 7.65 -1.51
C ALA A 179 10.45 6.37 -2.36
N PHE A 180 10.95 6.43 -3.60
CA PHE A 180 11.14 5.25 -4.44
C PHE A 180 12.18 4.27 -3.88
N LEU A 181 13.25 4.76 -3.25
CA LEU A 181 14.22 3.91 -2.56
C LEU A 181 13.57 3.17 -1.38
N ILE A 182 12.79 3.88 -0.54
CA ILE A 182 12.02 3.25 0.55
C ILE A 182 11.11 2.17 -0.02
N HIS A 183 10.30 2.51 -1.02
CA HIS A 183 9.42 1.56 -1.71
C HIS A 183 10.17 0.31 -2.18
N HIS A 184 11.31 0.47 -2.85
CA HIS A 184 12.11 -0.65 -3.31
C HIS A 184 12.54 -1.58 -2.16
N GLN A 185 12.91 -1.05 -1.00
CA GLN A 185 13.25 -1.87 0.16
C GLN A 185 12.03 -2.56 0.76
N LEU A 186 10.92 -1.84 0.93
CA LEU A 186 9.68 -2.39 1.47
C LEU A 186 9.11 -3.51 0.59
N SER A 187 9.28 -3.40 -0.73
CA SER A 187 8.82 -4.40 -1.69
C SER A 187 9.56 -5.74 -1.61
N LYS A 188 10.69 -5.82 -0.91
CA LYS A 188 11.40 -7.08 -0.63
C LYS A 188 10.81 -7.86 0.56
N ILE A 189 9.94 -7.23 1.35
CA ILE A 189 9.31 -7.87 2.50
C ILE A 189 8.06 -8.59 2.02
N HIS A 190 7.94 -9.88 2.32
CA HIS A 190 6.81 -10.72 1.90
C HIS A 190 5.88 -11.13 3.05
N ASN A 191 6.15 -10.67 4.27
CA ASN A 191 5.30 -10.92 5.43
C ASN A 191 4.59 -9.64 5.85
N TRP A 192 3.53 -9.28 5.13
CA TRP A 192 2.70 -8.12 5.46
C TRP A 192 1.41 -8.49 6.17
N THR A 193 0.98 -7.63 7.09
CA THR A 193 -0.36 -7.62 7.67
C THR A 193 -1.02 -6.29 7.35
N ILE A 194 -2.25 -6.34 6.84
CA ILE A 194 -3.07 -5.16 6.58
C ILE A 194 -3.89 -4.86 7.83
N LYS A 195 -3.92 -3.60 8.25
CA LYS A 195 -4.69 -3.11 9.39
C LYS A 195 -5.51 -1.88 8.98
N ILE A 196 -6.74 -1.79 9.46
CA ILE A 196 -7.64 -0.68 9.16
C ILE A 196 -7.97 0.06 10.45
N GLY A 197 -7.56 1.33 10.52
CA GLY A 197 -7.90 2.24 11.60
C GLY A 197 -9.37 2.62 11.59
N GLU A 198 -9.80 3.42 12.57
CA GLU A 198 -11.18 3.89 12.62
C GLU A 198 -11.48 4.83 11.45
N LEU A 199 -12.44 4.45 10.59
CA LEU A 199 -12.84 5.23 9.42
C LEU A 199 -14.25 5.76 9.62
N GLY A 200 -14.44 7.06 9.43
CA GLY A 200 -15.76 7.69 9.56
C GLY A 200 -16.81 6.99 8.72
N GLY A 201 -17.93 6.63 9.34
CA GLY A 201 -19.07 5.97 8.70
C GLY A 201 -18.90 4.47 8.41
N LEU A 202 -17.74 3.88 8.70
CA LEU A 202 -17.53 2.43 8.59
C LEU A 202 -17.75 1.78 9.95
N ASP A 203 -18.75 0.91 10.06
CA ASP A 203 -19.02 0.21 11.31
C ASP A 203 -17.91 -0.79 11.69
N GLU A 204 -17.72 -1.03 12.99
CA GLU A 204 -16.61 -1.83 13.52
C GLU A 204 -16.64 -3.29 13.02
N GLU A 205 -17.84 -3.88 12.90
CA GLU A 205 -18.02 -5.25 12.40
C GLU A 205 -17.57 -5.35 10.94
N LEU A 206 -18.04 -4.44 10.09
CA LEU A 206 -17.65 -4.38 8.68
C LEU A 206 -16.16 -4.08 8.53
N ARG A 207 -15.61 -3.15 9.32
CA ARG A 207 -14.17 -2.83 9.35
C ARG A 207 -13.33 -4.09 9.60
N ARG A 208 -13.67 -4.89 10.62
CA ARG A 208 -12.98 -6.15 10.92
C ARG A 208 -13.11 -7.15 9.77
N ARG A 209 -14.31 -7.33 9.21
CA ARG A 209 -14.56 -8.26 8.10
C ARG A 209 -13.79 -7.90 6.83
N VAL A 210 -13.69 -6.62 6.48
CA VAL A 210 -12.91 -6.19 5.31
C VAL A 210 -11.39 -6.26 5.56
N GLU A 211 -10.94 -6.01 6.79
CA GLU A 211 -9.54 -6.26 7.18
C GLU A 211 -9.18 -7.75 7.00
N GLU A 212 -10.03 -8.66 7.49
CA GLU A 212 -9.88 -10.11 7.33
C GLU A 212 -9.88 -10.52 5.86
N LEU A 213 -10.79 -9.96 5.04
CA LEU A 213 -10.84 -10.18 3.59
C LEU A 213 -9.52 -9.77 2.93
N LEU A 214 -9.04 -8.55 3.15
CA LEU A 214 -7.79 -8.06 2.54
C LEU A 214 -6.58 -8.91 2.92
N ASN A 215 -6.46 -9.32 4.19
CA ASN A 215 -5.40 -10.21 4.64
C ASN A 215 -5.54 -11.62 4.04
N THR A 216 -6.76 -12.11 3.85
CA THR A 216 -7.02 -13.40 3.21
C THR A 216 -6.64 -13.35 1.73
N MET A 217 -7.01 -12.27 1.03
CA MET A 217 -6.60 -12.03 -0.35
C MET A 217 -5.08 -12.02 -0.47
N TYR A 218 -4.40 -11.25 0.38
CA TYR A 218 -2.94 -11.19 0.43
C TYR A 218 -2.30 -12.58 0.60
N LYS A 219 -2.68 -13.32 1.64
CA LYS A 219 -2.13 -14.65 1.95
C LYS A 219 -2.38 -15.67 0.85
N LYS A 220 -3.54 -15.60 0.21
CA LYS A 220 -3.89 -16.49 -0.91
C LYS A 220 -3.35 -15.99 -2.25
N GLY A 221 -2.66 -14.85 -2.31
CA GLY A 221 -2.12 -14.30 -3.55
C GLY A 221 -3.13 -13.62 -4.47
N PHE A 222 -4.34 -13.33 -3.98
CA PHE A 222 -5.34 -12.58 -4.74
C PHE A 222 -5.09 -11.07 -4.67
N PHE A 223 -5.28 -10.37 -5.78
CA PHE A 223 -5.21 -8.91 -5.85
C PHE A 223 -6.08 -8.37 -6.98
N ILE A 224 -6.45 -7.08 -6.91
CA ILE A 224 -7.33 -6.46 -7.92
C ILE A 224 -6.53 -5.49 -8.78
N TYR A 225 -6.62 -5.64 -10.09
CA TYR A 225 -6.06 -4.70 -11.05
C TYR A 225 -7.08 -4.39 -12.16
N GLY A 226 -7.32 -3.10 -12.42
CA GLY A 226 -8.43 -2.69 -13.25
C GLY A 226 -9.77 -3.19 -12.69
N THR A 227 -10.51 -3.96 -13.49
CA THR A 227 -11.80 -4.59 -13.16
C THR A 227 -11.70 -6.08 -12.86
N TRP A 228 -10.47 -6.63 -12.77
CA TRP A 228 -10.24 -8.07 -12.68
C TRP A 228 -9.62 -8.45 -11.34
N LEU A 229 -10.06 -9.60 -10.82
CA LEU A 229 -9.41 -10.31 -9.74
C LEU A 229 -8.30 -11.18 -10.33
N TYR A 230 -7.07 -10.94 -9.93
CA TYR A 230 -5.90 -11.70 -10.31
C TYR A 230 -5.44 -12.59 -9.17
N TYR A 231 -4.74 -13.66 -9.54
CA TYR A 231 -4.03 -14.53 -8.62
C TYR A 231 -2.54 -14.52 -8.98
N ARG A 232 -1.69 -14.35 -7.98
CA ARG A 232 -0.25 -14.57 -8.05
C ARG A 232 0.07 -15.72 -7.12
N TYR A 233 0.78 -16.72 -7.63
CA TYR A 233 1.26 -17.81 -6.78
C TYR A 233 2.14 -17.23 -5.65
N PRO A 234 1.74 -17.39 -4.37
CA PRO A 234 2.44 -16.74 -3.25
C PRO A 234 3.92 -17.13 -3.15
N GLU A 235 4.22 -18.38 -3.48
CA GLU A 235 5.57 -18.96 -3.41
C GLU A 235 6.32 -18.84 -4.75
N TYR A 236 5.85 -17.98 -5.67
CA TYR A 236 6.46 -17.84 -7.00
C TYR A 236 7.95 -17.49 -6.94
N CYS A 237 8.33 -16.51 -6.12
CA CYS A 237 9.73 -16.09 -6.01
C CYS A 237 10.60 -17.12 -5.26
N GLU A 238 9.99 -17.97 -4.43
CA GLU A 238 10.72 -18.96 -3.62
C GLU A 238 10.90 -20.28 -4.38
N GLU A 239 9.89 -20.71 -5.13
CA GLU A 239 9.88 -22.01 -5.80
C GLU A 239 10.02 -21.93 -7.32
N VAL A 240 9.33 -20.98 -7.96
CA VAL A 240 9.16 -20.97 -9.42
C VAL A 240 10.27 -20.17 -10.10
N GLU A 241 10.55 -18.97 -9.63
CA GLU A 241 11.57 -18.09 -10.21
C GLU A 241 12.98 -18.69 -10.17
N PRO A 242 13.46 -19.30 -9.05
CA PRO A 242 14.76 -19.95 -9.02
C PRO A 242 14.85 -21.13 -9.99
N ARG A 243 13.76 -21.88 -10.16
CA ARG A 243 13.67 -22.98 -11.13
C ARG A 243 13.75 -22.47 -12.57
N ILE A 244 12.98 -21.44 -12.92
CA ILE A 244 13.02 -20.83 -14.26
C ILE A 244 14.44 -20.34 -14.59
N ILE A 245 15.10 -19.66 -13.65
CA ILE A 245 16.48 -19.17 -13.83
C ILE A 245 17.42 -20.35 -14.06
N HIS A 246 17.34 -21.39 -13.22
CA HIS A 246 18.19 -22.58 -13.34
C HIS A 246 18.00 -23.30 -14.68
N GLU A 247 16.74 -23.54 -15.08
CA GLU A 247 16.39 -24.18 -16.35
C GLU A 247 16.86 -23.33 -17.55
N THR A 248 16.67 -22.01 -17.49
CA THR A 248 17.13 -21.08 -18.55
C THR A 248 18.65 -21.11 -18.69
N ILE A 249 19.39 -21.09 -17.57
CA ILE A 249 20.86 -21.19 -17.58
C ILE A 249 21.31 -22.52 -18.20
N ALA A 250 20.66 -23.63 -17.83
CA ALA A 250 20.97 -24.95 -18.37
C ALA A 250 20.77 -24.99 -19.89
N ILE A 251 19.64 -24.50 -20.39
CA ILE A 251 19.34 -24.44 -21.83
C ILE A 251 20.36 -23.58 -22.58
N LEU A 252 20.72 -22.41 -22.04
CA LEU A 252 21.70 -21.52 -22.67
C LEU A 252 23.11 -22.13 -22.68
N ALA A 253 23.47 -22.88 -21.64
CA ALA A 253 24.75 -23.59 -21.56
C ALA A 253 24.84 -24.77 -22.56
N GLU A 254 23.73 -25.46 -22.83
CA GLU A 254 23.67 -26.53 -23.85
C GLU A 254 23.70 -25.98 -25.28
N ALA A 255 23.28 -24.72 -25.47
CA ALA A 255 23.26 -24.05 -26.77
C ALA A 255 24.57 -23.30 -27.11
N SER A 256 25.58 -23.35 -26.24
CA SER A 256 26.91 -22.73 -26.44
C SER A 256 28.02 -23.75 -26.67
#